data_AF-A0A2G2AWY8-F1
#
_entry.id   AF-A0A2G2AWY8-F1
#
_cell.length_a   1.000
_cell.length_b   1.000
_cell.length_c   1.000
_cell.angle_alpha   90.00
_cell.angle_beta   90.00
_cell.angle_gamma   90.00
#
_symmetry.space_group_name_H-M   'P 1'
#
loop_
_entity.id
_entity.type
_entity.pdbx_description
1 polymer ?
#
loop_
_entity_poly.entity_id
_entity_poly.type
_entity_poly.pdbx_seq_one_letter_code
_entity_poly.pdbx_strand_id
1 'polypeptide(L)'
;MQEELFDEIDNSQSLTQEYFGLSLTKFFVLILMVLSFGIYVGLILYGTNSIEILFGLEEYEHYLSDEVYRLKHENAELQRQYFELKEISAQ
;
A
#
# COMPACT_ATOMS: atom_id res chain seq x y z
N MET A 1 42.76 -18.72 -41.08
CA MET A 1 42.61 -17.26 -41.31
C MET A 1 41.16 -16.78 -41.37
N GLN A 2 40.17 -17.59 -41.76
CA GLN A 2 38.74 -17.22 -41.61
C GLN A 2 38.11 -17.77 -40.32
N GLU A 3 38.69 -18.84 -39.77
CA GLU A 3 38.27 -19.47 -38.51
C GLU A 3 38.63 -18.60 -37.28
N GLU A 4 39.80 -17.97 -37.29
CA GLU A 4 40.23 -16.98 -36.27
C GLU A 4 39.33 -15.73 -36.21
N LEU A 5 38.66 -15.38 -37.31
CA LEU A 5 37.79 -14.19 -37.37
C LEU A 5 36.40 -14.46 -36.77
N PHE A 6 35.98 -15.72 -36.68
CA PHE A 6 34.67 -16.11 -36.14
C PHE A 6 34.68 -16.22 -34.62
N ASP A 7 35.81 -16.59 -34.01
CA ASP A 7 35.98 -16.66 -32.55
C ASP A 7 36.03 -15.26 -31.89
N GLU A 8 36.40 -14.21 -32.62
CA GLU A 8 36.54 -12.86 -32.07
C GLU A 8 35.21 -12.09 -31.95
N ILE A 9 34.13 -12.58 -32.59
CA ILE A 9 32.82 -11.91 -32.59
C ILE A 9 31.93 -12.35 -31.40
N ASP A 10 32.23 -13.47 -30.74
CA ASP A 10 31.41 -14.00 -29.62
C ASP A 10 31.92 -13.61 -28.23
N ASN A 11 32.70 -12.53 -28.12
CA ASN A 11 33.17 -12.00 -26.85
C ASN A 11 32.40 -10.73 -26.44
N SER A 12 31.07 -10.78 -26.50
CA SER A 12 30.22 -9.84 -25.78
C SER A 12 29.76 -10.47 -24.47
N GLN A 13 30.72 -10.74 -23.57
CA GLN A 13 30.37 -11.16 -22.22
C GLN A 13 29.53 -10.05 -21.58
N SER A 14 28.23 -10.31 -21.44
CA SER A 14 27.32 -9.44 -20.69
C SER A 14 27.88 -9.23 -19.28
N LEU A 15 27.84 -8.01 -18.74
CA LEU A 15 28.47 -7.66 -17.45
C LEU A 15 28.06 -8.59 -16.28
N THR A 16 26.86 -9.18 -16.34
CA THR A 16 26.38 -10.17 -15.37
C THR A 16 27.09 -11.52 -15.47
N GLN A 17 27.56 -11.88 -16.65
CA GLN A 17 28.30 -13.12 -16.92
C GLN A 17 29.75 -13.03 -16.43
N GLU A 18 30.35 -11.83 -16.47
CA GLU A 18 31.68 -11.56 -15.92
C GLU A 18 31.69 -11.56 -14.38
N TYR A 19 30.72 -10.89 -13.73
CA TYR A 19 30.66 -10.81 -12.27
C TYR A 19 30.03 -12.04 -11.59
N PHE A 20 29.04 -12.67 -12.22
CA PHE A 20 28.26 -13.75 -11.61
C PHE A 20 28.35 -15.09 -12.36
N GLY A 21 29.04 -15.17 -13.50
CA GLY A 21 29.16 -16.43 -14.27
C GLY A 21 27.82 -16.92 -14.84
N LEU A 22 26.78 -16.09 -14.83
CA LEU A 22 25.41 -16.46 -15.19
C LEU A 22 24.96 -15.72 -16.45
N SER A 23 24.36 -16.47 -17.37
CA SER A 23 23.67 -15.89 -18.52
C SER A 23 22.58 -14.91 -18.06
N LEU A 24 22.45 -13.80 -18.77
CA LEU A 24 21.50 -12.72 -18.48
C LEU A 24 20.07 -13.25 -18.22
N THR A 25 19.62 -14.25 -18.97
CA THR A 25 18.31 -14.90 -18.78
C THR A 25 18.19 -15.57 -17.41
N LYS A 26 19.22 -16.28 -16.96
CA LYS A 26 19.23 -16.95 -15.65
C LYS A 26 19.21 -15.94 -14.50
N PHE A 27 19.88 -14.80 -14.67
CA PHE A 27 19.87 -13.71 -13.70
C PHE A 27 18.46 -13.11 -13.55
N PHE A 28 17.77 -12.83 -14.65
CA PHE A 28 16.38 -12.35 -14.60
C PHE A 28 15.42 -13.36 -13.96
N VAL A 29 15.59 -14.66 -14.23
CA VAL A 29 14.80 -15.71 -13.58
C VAL A 29 15.04 -15.72 -12.06
N LEU A 30 16.30 -15.57 -11.62
CA LEU A 30 16.65 -15.48 -10.21
C LEU A 30 16.02 -14.26 -9.53
N ILE A 31 16.06 -13.09 -10.17
CA ILE A 31 15.41 -11.88 -9.65
C ILE A 31 13.90 -12.11 -9.50
N LEU A 32 13.24 -12.64 -10.54
CA LEU A 32 11.82 -12.94 -10.48
C LEU A 32 11.48 -13.95 -9.36
N MET A 33 12.34 -14.95 -9.16
CA MET A 33 12.19 -15.93 -8.08
C MET A 33 12.29 -15.28 -6.69
N VAL A 34 13.28 -14.42 -6.48
CA VAL A 34 13.46 -13.68 -5.21
C VAL A 34 12.30 -12.73 -4.96
N LEU A 35 11.86 -11.98 -5.98
CA LEU A 35 10.71 -11.08 -5.87
C LEU A 35 9.42 -11.84 -5.55
N SER A 36 9.17 -12.95 -6.24
CA SER A 36 7.99 -13.79 -6.00
C SER A 36 8.00 -14.37 -4.59
N PHE A 37 9.17 -14.80 -4.11
CA PHE A 37 9.33 -15.28 -2.74
C PHE A 37 9.10 -14.17 -1.71
N GLY A 38 9.63 -12.96 -1.96
CA GLY A 38 9.39 -11.79 -1.12
C GLY A 38 7.91 -11.41 -1.03
N ILE A 39 7.19 -11.44 -2.16
CA ILE A 39 5.74 -11.22 -2.20
C ILE A 39 5.01 -12.32 -1.43
N TYR A 40 5.36 -13.59 -1.65
CA TYR A 40 4.73 -14.71 -0.95
C TYR A 40 4.91 -14.63 0.58
N VAL A 41 6.12 -14.34 1.04
CA VAL A 41 6.41 -14.12 2.46
C VAL A 41 5.68 -12.88 2.98
N GLY A 42 5.63 -11.79 2.20
CA GLY A 42 4.88 -10.58 2.56
C GLY A 42 3.38 -10.85 2.73
N LEU A 43 2.79 -11.62 1.83
CA LEU A 43 1.38 -12.05 1.92
C LEU A 43 1.13 -12.96 3.13
N ILE A 44 2.07 -13.84 3.51
CA ILE A 44 1.92 -14.67 4.71
C ILE A 44 2.07 -13.85 5.99
N LEU A 45 3.05 -12.94 6.05
CA LEU A 45 3.34 -12.16 7.25
C LEU A 45 2.29 -11.06 7.50
N TYR A 46 1.82 -10.39 6.45
CA TYR A 46 0.86 -9.28 6.56
C TYR A 46 -0.58 -9.69 6.23
N GLY A 47 -0.79 -10.85 5.60
CA GLY A 47 -2.11 -11.32 5.18
C GLY A 47 -2.82 -10.38 4.20
N THR A 48 -4.13 -10.58 4.03
CA THR A 48 -5.06 -9.54 3.51
C THR A 48 -5.30 -8.44 4.54
N ASN A 49 -4.97 -8.71 5.81
CA ASN A 49 -5.45 -7.98 6.96
C ASN A 49 -4.78 -6.62 7.15
N SER A 50 -3.52 -6.40 6.78
CA SER A 50 -2.86 -5.14 7.16
C SER A 50 -3.35 -3.90 6.39
N ILE A 51 -3.51 -3.99 5.08
CA ILE A 51 -3.87 -2.82 4.23
C ILE A 51 -5.38 -2.62 4.23
N GLU A 52 -6.15 -3.70 4.15
CA GLU A 52 -7.61 -3.67 4.19
C GLU A 52 -8.12 -3.12 5.54
N ILE A 53 -7.53 -3.54 6.67
CA ILE A 53 -7.89 -2.99 7.99
C ILE A 53 -7.50 -1.52 8.08
N LEU A 54 -6.35 -1.11 7.55
CA LEU A 54 -5.93 0.31 7.56
C LEU A 54 -6.98 1.18 6.86
N PHE A 55 -7.39 0.81 5.64
CA PHE A 55 -8.40 1.55 4.90
C PHE A 55 -9.77 1.50 5.59
N GLY A 56 -10.15 0.36 6.14
CA GLY A 56 -11.39 0.25 6.92
C GLY A 56 -11.38 1.13 8.18
N LEU A 57 -10.22 1.29 8.81
CA LEU A 57 -10.07 2.15 9.98
C LEU A 57 -10.13 3.64 9.62
N GLU A 58 -9.52 4.02 8.50
CA GLU A 58 -9.59 5.39 7.96
C GLU A 58 -11.03 5.78 7.58
N GLU A 59 -11.77 4.88 6.92
CA GLU A 59 -13.18 5.11 6.59
C GLU A 59 -14.05 5.22 7.84
N TYR A 60 -13.80 4.37 8.84
CA TYR A 60 -14.51 4.43 10.12
C TYR A 60 -14.19 5.71 10.92
N GLU A 61 -12.95 6.17 10.90
CA GLU A 61 -12.54 7.43 11.50
C GLU A 61 -13.31 8.60 10.88
N HIS A 62 -13.37 8.66 9.54
CA HIS A 62 -14.10 9.70 8.83
C HIS A 62 -15.59 9.70 9.21
N TYR A 63 -16.22 8.52 9.20
CA TYR A 63 -17.62 8.36 9.62
C TYR A 63 -17.85 8.89 11.05
N LEU A 64 -16.98 8.53 12.00
CA LEU A 64 -17.13 8.95 13.39
C LEU A 64 -16.91 10.46 13.55
N SER A 65 -16.00 11.06 12.79
CA SER A 65 -15.77 12.50 12.78
C SER A 65 -17.01 13.27 12.32
N ASP A 66 -17.63 12.81 11.22
CA ASP A 66 -18.87 13.41 10.71
C ASP A 66 -20.02 13.28 11.71
N GLU A 67 -20.12 12.13 12.36
CA GLU A 67 -21.14 11.86 13.38
C GLU A 67 -20.96 12.78 14.61
N VAL A 68 -19.72 13.01 15.05
CA VAL A 68 -19.42 13.98 16.12
C VAL A 68 -19.85 15.39 15.72
N TYR A 69 -19.60 15.79 14.46
CA TYR A 69 -20.02 17.11 13.97
C TYR A 69 -21.55 17.24 13.97
N ARG A 70 -22.25 16.22 13.46
CA ARG A 70 -23.71 16.16 13.42
C ARG A 70 -24.32 16.24 14.81
N LEU A 71 -23.84 15.42 15.75
CA LEU A 71 -24.33 15.40 17.13
C LEU A 71 -24.07 16.72 17.85
N LYS A 72 -22.94 17.38 17.61
CA LYS A 72 -22.68 18.72 18.19
C LYS A 72 -23.66 19.76 17.66
N HIS A 73 -23.98 19.73 16.38
CA HIS A 73 -24.97 20.63 15.79
C HIS A 73 -26.36 20.40 16.39
N GLU A 74 -26.81 19.14 16.43
CA GLU A 74 -28.12 18.77 16.99
C GLU A 74 -28.20 19.14 18.48
N ASN A 75 -27.13 18.91 19.25
CA ASN A 75 -27.09 19.28 20.65
C ASN A 75 -27.20 20.81 20.85
N ALA A 76 -26.53 21.61 20.01
CA ALA A 76 -26.64 23.07 20.07
C ALA A 76 -28.08 23.56 19.75
N GLU A 77 -28.73 22.93 18.77
CA GLU A 77 -30.12 23.24 18.43
C GLU A 77 -31.09 22.88 19.57
N LEU A 78 -30.94 21.69 20.15
CA LEU A 78 -31.73 21.24 21.29
C LEU A 78 -31.52 22.13 22.53
N GLN A 79 -30.28 22.56 22.78
CA GLN A 79 -29.99 23.51 23.87
C GLN A 79 -30.73 24.84 23.65
N ARG A 80 -30.74 25.36 22.42
CA ARG A 80 -31.47 26.58 22.10
C ARG A 80 -32.97 26.43 22.37
N GLN A 81 -33.59 25.37 21.86
CA GLN A 81 -35.02 25.10 22.08
C GLN A 81 -35.34 24.95 23.57
N TYR A 82 -34.47 24.28 24.32
CA TYR A 82 -34.62 24.13 25.78
C TYR A 82 -34.62 25.49 26.50
N PHE A 83 -33.72 26.41 26.12
CA PHE A 83 -33.69 27.75 26.72
C PHE A 83 -34.94 28.56 26.38
N GLU A 84 -35.39 28.54 25.12
CA GLU A 84 -36.61 29.24 24.70
C GLU A 84 -37.85 28.75 25.47
N LEU A 85 -38.01 27.42 25.62
CA LEU A 85 -39.10 26.83 26.40
C LEU A 85 -39.01 27.17 27.89
N LYS A 86 -37.80 27.18 28.46
CA LYS A 86 -37.57 27.51 29.86
C LYS A 86 -37.95 28.96 30.16
N GLU A 87 -37.62 29.90 29.27
CA GLU A 87 -38.01 31.31 29.39
C GLU A 87 -39.55 31.48 29.37
N ILE A 88 -40.24 30.79 28.47
CA ILE A 88 -41.71 30.83 28.38
C ILE A 88 -42.37 30.28 29.65
N SER A 89 -41.84 29.18 30.21
CA SER A 89 -42.41 28.56 31.42
C SER A 89 -42.18 29.35 32.72
N ALA A 90 -41.25 30.31 32.70
CA ALA A 90 -40.89 31.13 33.85
C ALA A 90 -41.66 32.47 33.91
N GLN A 91 -42.44 32.80 32.87
CA GLN A 91 -43.43 33.89 32.85
C GLN A 91 -44.79 33.41 33.35
#